data_AF-A0A9X4GZA8-F1
#
_entry.id   AF-A0A9X4GZA8-F1
#
_cell.length_a   1.000
_cell.length_b   1.000
_cell.length_c   1.000
_cell.angle_alpha   90.00
_cell.angle_beta   90.00
_cell.angle_gamma   90.00
#
_symmetry.space_group_name_H-M   'P 1'
#
loop_
_entity.id
_entity.type
_entity.pdbx_description
1 polymer ?
#
loop_
_entity_poly.entity_id
_entity_poly.type
_entity_poly.pdbx_seq_one_letter_code
_entity_poly.pdbx_strand_id
1 'polypeptide(L)'
;MENKQLFCSQCDEIVEYVLKQIDVVHEIKGETITLKNVEIPHCSVCGSQLSDLVIEEKHFDLALTQYKKDKGLLMPEDIKIIREYYGLSQRAFARALGFAESTINRYELGALQDSIHNSIILLSKQPKNFLTIAKQNRDKLSDNEFSQIESKVKEQENKYDIQDLTNKGKDTIETNAIKRLELMILGLSKSIDNIERKLSKSSIKSEITNPQITHVLAKYELSHEANSSWEAILESPSFERKGGFKIGR
;
A
#
# COMPACT_ATOMS: atom_id res chain seq x y z
N MET A 1 6.94 -40.74 -19.22
CA MET A 1 7.81 -39.63 -19.67
C MET A 1 7.35 -39.30 -21.07
N GLU A 2 6.63 -38.19 -21.26
CA GLU A 2 6.24 -37.77 -22.61
C GLU A 2 7.52 -37.44 -23.37
N ASN A 3 7.82 -38.21 -24.41
CA ASN A 3 8.92 -37.92 -25.32
C ASN A 3 8.51 -36.70 -26.14
N LYS A 4 8.89 -35.51 -25.67
CA LYS A 4 8.61 -34.26 -26.37
C LYS A 4 9.63 -34.13 -27.50
N GLN A 5 9.16 -34.41 -28.71
CA GLN A 5 9.94 -34.31 -29.94
C GLN A 5 9.45 -33.11 -30.75
N LEU A 6 10.38 -32.44 -31.42
CA LEU A 6 10.10 -31.27 -32.25
C LEU A 6 10.79 -31.43 -33.61
N PHE A 7 10.22 -30.80 -34.64
CA PHE A 7 10.82 -30.81 -35.96
C PHE A 7 12.05 -29.90 -36.00
N CYS A 8 13.18 -30.42 -36.48
CA CYS A 8 14.42 -29.69 -36.65
C CYS A 8 14.66 -29.35 -38.12
N SER A 9 14.68 -28.06 -38.46
CA SER A 9 14.93 -27.60 -39.83
C SER A 9 16.35 -27.89 -40.36
N GLN A 10 17.31 -28.16 -39.46
CA GLN A 10 18.69 -28.51 -39.84
C GLN A 10 18.90 -30.02 -40.04
N CYS A 11 18.11 -30.85 -39.34
CA CYS A 11 18.17 -32.31 -39.46
C CYS A 11 17.11 -32.86 -40.42
N ASP A 12 16.10 -32.04 -40.77
CA ASP A 12 14.92 -32.40 -41.56
C ASP A 12 14.12 -33.59 -40.96
N GLU A 13 14.19 -33.75 -39.64
CA GLU A 13 13.61 -34.86 -38.90
C GLU A 13 13.01 -34.40 -37.56
N ILE A 14 12.12 -35.23 -37.01
CA ILE A 14 11.57 -35.07 -35.67
C ILE A 14 12.59 -35.60 -34.67
N VAL A 15 13.10 -34.72 -33.83
CA VAL A 15 14.19 -34.99 -32.88
C VAL A 15 13.75 -34.74 -31.45
N GLU A 16 14.39 -35.41 -30.51
CA GLU A 16 14.31 -35.04 -29.10
C GLU A 16 14.99 -33.67 -28.88
N TYR A 17 14.49 -32.90 -27.91
CA TYR A 17 15.06 -31.60 -27.59
C TYR A 17 15.56 -31.51 -26.15
N VAL A 18 16.51 -30.61 -25.94
CA VAL A 18 17.04 -30.22 -24.63
C VAL A 18 16.70 -28.75 -24.39
N LEU A 19 16.17 -28.41 -23.21
CA LEU A 19 15.92 -27.03 -22.84
C LEU A 19 17.23 -26.35 -22.44
N LYS A 20 17.51 -25.20 -23.03
CA LYS A 20 18.62 -24.33 -22.64
C LYS A 20 18.09 -22.98 -22.18
N GLN A 21 18.67 -22.43 -21.12
CA GLN A 21 18.34 -21.10 -20.63
C GLN A 21 19.13 -20.06 -21.43
N ILE A 22 18.41 -19.16 -22.12
CA ILE A 22 18.99 -18.10 -22.95
C ILE A 22 18.21 -16.80 -22.71
N ASP A 23 18.86 -15.66 -22.93
CA ASP A 23 18.20 -14.36 -22.91
C ASP A 23 17.49 -14.11 -24.25
N VAL A 24 16.18 -13.80 -24.20
CA VAL A 24 15.35 -13.55 -25.37
C VAL A 24 14.91 -12.10 -25.38
N VAL A 25 14.99 -11.48 -26.54
CA VAL A 25 14.54 -10.09 -26.75
C VAL A 25 13.24 -10.11 -27.55
N HIS A 26 12.23 -9.40 -27.04
CA HIS A 26 10.97 -9.15 -27.73
C HIS A 26 10.81 -7.65 -27.98
N GLU A 27 10.26 -7.28 -29.14
CA GLU A 27 9.91 -5.90 -29.43
C GLU A 27 8.39 -5.71 -29.23
N ILE A 28 8.00 -4.84 -28.29
CA ILE A 28 6.61 -4.55 -27.98
C ILE A 28 6.40 -3.04 -28.12
N LYS A 29 5.53 -2.62 -29.06
CA LYS A 29 5.24 -1.22 -29.37
C LYS A 29 6.51 -0.36 -29.64
N GLY A 30 7.54 -0.94 -30.26
CA GLY A 30 8.79 -0.26 -30.57
C GLY A 30 9.81 -0.22 -29.41
N GLU A 31 9.53 -0.91 -28.31
CA GLU A 31 10.44 -1.02 -27.17
C GLU A 31 10.93 -2.45 -27.00
N THR A 32 12.23 -2.61 -26.71
CA THR A 32 12.86 -3.91 -26.52
C THR A 32 12.73 -4.36 -25.07
N ILE A 33 12.09 -5.51 -24.87
CA ILE A 33 11.97 -6.20 -23.58
C ILE A 33 12.86 -7.44 -23.61
N THR A 34 13.85 -7.47 -22.71
CA THR A 34 14.75 -8.62 -22.58
C THR A 34 14.30 -9.52 -21.43
N LEU A 35 13.87 -10.74 -21.77
CA LEU A 35 13.62 -11.81 -20.81
C LEU A 35 14.92 -12.56 -20.56
N LYS A 36 15.31 -12.67 -19.28
CA LYS A 36 16.56 -13.34 -18.90
C LYS A 36 16.33 -14.79 -18.52
N ASN A 37 17.27 -15.67 -18.88
CA ASN A 37 17.28 -17.09 -18.51
C ASN A 37 15.98 -17.86 -18.82
N VAL A 38 15.39 -17.65 -20.00
CA VAL A 38 14.18 -18.39 -20.43
C VAL A 38 14.53 -19.68 -21.15
N GLU A 39 13.69 -20.71 -20.98
CA GLU A 39 13.94 -22.06 -21.48
C GLU A 39 13.54 -22.20 -22.95
N ILE A 40 14.51 -22.47 -23.82
CA ILE A 40 14.29 -22.64 -25.26
C ILE A 40 14.68 -24.07 -25.66
N PRO A 41 13.83 -24.78 -26.42
CA PRO A 41 14.15 -26.11 -26.91
C PRO A 41 15.27 -26.04 -27.95
N HIS A 42 16.26 -26.92 -27.82
CA HIS A 42 17.35 -27.09 -28.77
C HIS A 42 17.44 -28.55 -29.22
N CYS A 43 17.76 -28.78 -30.49
CA CYS A 43 17.96 -30.10 -31.05
C CYS A 43 19.06 -30.86 -30.28
N SER A 44 18.79 -32.10 -29.88
CA SER A 44 19.78 -32.97 -29.23
C SER A 44 20.91 -33.42 -30.18
N VAL A 45 20.66 -33.40 -31.49
CA VAL A 45 21.59 -33.88 -32.53
C VAL A 45 22.51 -32.75 -33.03
N CYS A 46 21.94 -31.67 -33.57
CA CYS A 46 22.72 -30.58 -34.17
C CYS A 46 22.86 -29.34 -33.26
N GLY A 47 22.13 -29.28 -32.15
CA GLY A 47 22.21 -28.17 -31.21
C GLY A 47 21.51 -26.87 -31.64
N SER A 48 20.80 -26.86 -32.78
CA SER A 48 20.04 -25.68 -33.23
C SER A 48 18.85 -25.38 -32.33
N GLN A 49 18.46 -24.10 -32.23
CA GLN A 49 17.21 -23.71 -31.59
C GLN A 49 16.01 -24.28 -32.37
N LEU A 50 15.05 -24.82 -31.64
CA LEU A 50 13.79 -25.32 -32.17
C LEU A 50 12.66 -24.35 -31.84
N SER A 51 11.63 -24.36 -32.68
CA SER A 51 10.40 -23.59 -32.47
C SER A 51 9.35 -24.50 -31.86
N ASP A 52 8.77 -24.05 -30.75
CA ASP A 52 7.62 -24.68 -30.12
C ASP A 52 6.61 -23.59 -29.80
N LEU A 53 5.42 -23.69 -30.39
CA LEU A 53 4.39 -22.65 -30.28
C LEU A 53 3.98 -22.40 -28.83
N VAL A 54 3.95 -23.44 -27.99
CA VAL A 54 3.51 -23.33 -26.59
C VAL A 54 4.56 -22.60 -25.75
N ILE A 55 5.84 -22.89 -25.97
CA ILE A 55 6.95 -22.19 -25.30
C ILE A 55 7.04 -20.74 -25.79
N GLU A 56 6.91 -20.51 -27.10
CA GLU A 56 6.94 -19.17 -27.68
C GLU A 56 5.79 -18.28 -27.18
N GLU A 57 4.57 -18.82 -27.11
CA GLU A 57 3.41 -18.12 -26.56
C GLU A 57 3.65 -17.72 -25.09
N LYS A 58 4.19 -18.63 -24.28
CA LYS A 58 4.57 -18.32 -22.89
C LYS A 58 5.62 -17.23 -22.78
N HIS A 59 6.65 -17.26 -23.63
CA HIS A 59 7.68 -16.22 -23.64
C HIS A 59 7.07 -14.86 -24.03
N PHE A 60 6.18 -14.86 -25.01
CA PHE A 60 5.48 -13.64 -25.40
C PHE A 60 4.61 -13.07 -24.28
N ASP A 61 3.87 -13.92 -23.55
CA ASP A 61 3.07 -13.50 -22.39
C ASP A 61 3.93 -12.93 -21.24
N LEU A 62 5.10 -13.53 -21.00
CA LEU A 62 6.08 -13.01 -20.03
C LEU A 62 6.60 -11.63 -20.47
N ALA A 63 6.91 -11.46 -21.76
CA ALA A 63 7.35 -10.18 -22.30
C ALA A 63 6.26 -9.11 -22.18
N LEU A 64 5.00 -9.44 -22.49
CA LEU A 64 3.86 -8.54 -22.30
C LEU A 64 3.67 -8.16 -20.83
N THR A 65 3.82 -9.12 -19.92
CA THR A 65 3.71 -8.87 -18.48
C THR A 65 4.81 -7.92 -17.99
N GLN A 66 6.05 -8.14 -18.44
CA GLN A 66 7.17 -7.26 -18.11
C GLN A 66 6.95 -5.86 -18.68
N TYR A 67 6.55 -5.75 -19.96
CA TYR A 67 6.19 -4.48 -20.59
C TYR A 67 5.13 -3.72 -19.80
N LYS A 68 4.05 -4.40 -19.38
CA LYS A 68 2.99 -3.77 -18.59
C LYS A 68 3.51 -3.24 -17.25
N LYS A 69 4.38 -3.98 -16.56
CA LYS A 69 5.00 -3.53 -15.31
C LYS A 69 5.85 -2.29 -15.52
N ASP A 70 6.69 -2.29 -16.55
CA ASP A 70 7.60 -1.18 -16.86
C ASP A 70 6.82 0.09 -17.22
N LYS A 71 5.64 -0.05 -17.83
CA LYS A 71 4.74 1.06 -18.17
C LYS A 71 3.71 1.42 -17.11
N GLY A 72 3.67 0.73 -15.97
CA GLY A 72 2.66 0.96 -14.94
C GLY A 72 1.22 0.67 -15.41
N LEU A 73 1.07 -0.26 -16.35
CA LEU A 73 -0.21 -0.71 -16.87
C LEU A 73 -0.83 -1.76 -15.92
N LEU A 74 -2.15 -1.72 -15.78
CA LEU A 74 -2.90 -2.67 -14.97
C LEU A 74 -2.74 -4.11 -15.48
N MET A 75 -2.56 -5.07 -14.56
CA MET A 75 -2.62 -6.49 -14.90
C MET A 75 -4.07 -6.90 -15.15
N PRO A 76 -4.30 -8.00 -15.89
CA PRO A 76 -5.65 -8.53 -16.11
C PRO A 76 -6.43 -8.76 -14.81
N GLU A 77 -5.74 -9.27 -13.78
CA GLU A 77 -6.33 -9.50 -12.46
C GLU A 77 -6.68 -8.19 -11.75
N ASP A 78 -5.87 -7.12 -11.90
CA ASP A 78 -6.18 -5.82 -11.30
C ASP A 78 -7.46 -5.23 -11.89
N ILE A 79 -7.65 -5.34 -13.21
CA ILE A 79 -8.85 -4.88 -13.91
C ILE A 79 -10.07 -5.65 -13.40
N LYS A 80 -9.93 -6.97 -13.28
CA LYS A 80 -10.97 -7.86 -12.75
C LYS A 80 -11.36 -7.47 -11.32
N ILE A 81 -10.39 -7.26 -10.43
CA ILE A 81 -10.63 -6.83 -9.05
C ILE A 81 -11.39 -5.51 -9.01
N ILE A 82 -11.00 -4.52 -9.82
CA ILE A 82 -11.68 -3.22 -9.89
C ILE A 82 -13.13 -3.41 -10.34
N ARG A 83 -13.37 -4.23 -11.36
CA ARG A 83 -14.73 -4.51 -11.85
C ARG A 83 -15.59 -5.22 -10.81
N GLU A 84 -15.05 -6.27 -10.18
CA GLU A 84 -15.76 -7.11 -9.22
C GLU A 84 -16.07 -6.35 -7.92
N TYR A 85 -15.25 -5.37 -7.55
CA TYR A 85 -15.55 -4.45 -6.46
C TYR A 85 -16.90 -3.73 -6.63
N TYR A 86 -17.33 -3.46 -7.86
CA TYR A 86 -18.65 -2.90 -8.17
C TYR A 86 -19.74 -3.96 -8.44
N GLY A 87 -19.40 -5.24 -8.45
CA GLY A 87 -20.35 -6.32 -8.72
C GLY A 87 -20.87 -6.36 -10.17
N LEU A 88 -20.10 -5.79 -11.12
CA LEU A 88 -20.50 -5.66 -12.53
C LEU A 88 -19.97 -6.81 -13.39
N SER A 89 -20.73 -7.17 -14.43
CA SER A 89 -20.24 -8.03 -15.51
C SER A 89 -19.23 -7.28 -16.40
N GLN A 90 -18.42 -8.00 -17.18
CA GLN A 90 -17.45 -7.38 -18.11
C GLN A 90 -18.13 -6.40 -19.08
N ARG A 91 -19.30 -6.78 -19.63
CA ARG A 91 -20.09 -5.93 -20.54
C ARG A 91 -20.65 -4.70 -19.82
N ALA A 92 -21.19 -4.88 -18.61
CA ALA A 92 -21.73 -3.79 -17.81
C ALA A 92 -20.65 -2.76 -17.46
N PHE A 93 -19.48 -3.24 -17.03
CA PHE A 93 -18.33 -2.39 -16.70
C PHE A 93 -17.81 -1.65 -17.93
N ALA A 94 -17.71 -2.32 -19.08
CA ALA A 94 -17.34 -1.67 -20.33
C ALA A 94 -18.31 -0.55 -20.70
N ARG A 95 -19.63 -0.80 -20.65
CA ARG A 95 -20.66 0.22 -20.93
C ARG A 95 -20.58 1.39 -19.96
N ALA A 96 -20.36 1.13 -18.66
CA ALA A 96 -20.23 2.17 -17.65
C ALA A 96 -19.03 3.10 -17.93
N LEU A 97 -17.90 2.54 -18.38
CA LEU A 97 -16.70 3.31 -18.77
C LEU A 97 -16.80 3.97 -20.15
N GLY A 98 -17.85 3.67 -20.92
CA GLY A 98 -18.01 4.16 -22.30
C GLY A 98 -17.19 3.41 -23.34
N PHE A 99 -16.72 2.19 -23.02
CA PHE A 99 -15.97 1.34 -23.94
C PHE A 99 -16.90 0.44 -24.77
N ALA A 100 -16.36 -0.12 -25.86
CA ALA A 100 -16.98 -1.26 -26.52
C ALA A 100 -17.03 -2.47 -25.57
N GLU A 101 -18.09 -3.27 -25.63
CA GLU A 101 -18.33 -4.36 -24.68
C GLU A 101 -17.23 -5.43 -24.67
N SER A 102 -16.54 -5.63 -25.80
CA SER A 102 -15.44 -6.59 -25.90
C SER A 102 -14.13 -6.13 -25.27
N THR A 103 -13.99 -4.84 -24.98
CA THR A 103 -12.72 -4.23 -24.55
C THR A 103 -12.25 -4.77 -23.20
N ILE A 104 -13.15 -4.80 -22.21
CA ILE A 104 -12.81 -5.29 -20.86
C ILE A 104 -12.46 -6.78 -20.87
N ASN A 105 -13.23 -7.59 -21.60
CA ASN A 105 -12.91 -9.01 -21.75
C ASN A 105 -11.50 -9.21 -22.33
N ARG A 106 -11.15 -8.45 -23.37
CA ARG A 106 -9.83 -8.53 -24.00
C ARG A 106 -8.70 -8.23 -23.02
N TYR A 107 -8.86 -7.21 -22.18
CA TYR A 107 -7.85 -6.83 -21.19
C TYR A 107 -7.77 -7.81 -20.02
N GLU A 108 -8.92 -8.34 -19.57
CA GLU A 108 -8.96 -9.43 -18.58
C GLU A 108 -8.39 -10.75 -19.13
N LEU A 109 -8.31 -10.92 -20.46
CA LEU A 109 -7.63 -12.04 -21.12
C LEU A 109 -6.14 -11.79 -21.42
N GLY A 110 -5.57 -10.67 -20.96
CA GLY A 110 -4.12 -10.44 -21.11
C GLY A 110 -3.72 -9.49 -22.22
N ALA A 111 -4.65 -9.03 -23.08
CA ALA A 111 -4.27 -8.11 -24.15
C ALA A 111 -3.71 -6.79 -23.62
N LEU A 112 -2.89 -6.15 -24.43
CA LEU A 112 -2.27 -4.87 -24.08
C LEU A 112 -3.26 -3.72 -24.26
N GLN A 113 -3.48 -2.97 -23.20
CA GLN A 113 -4.34 -1.79 -23.19
C GLN A 113 -3.68 -0.55 -23.79
N ASP A 114 -4.53 0.35 -24.27
CA ASP A 114 -4.13 1.72 -24.56
C ASP A 114 -3.93 2.51 -23.26
N SER A 115 -3.07 3.55 -23.29
CA SER A 115 -2.81 4.39 -22.12
C SER A 115 -4.07 5.08 -21.62
N ILE A 116 -4.94 5.56 -22.52
CA ILE A 116 -6.19 6.23 -22.16
C ILE A 116 -7.13 5.26 -21.46
N HIS A 117 -7.31 4.06 -22.02
CA HIS A 117 -8.12 3.02 -21.39
C HIS A 117 -7.58 2.63 -20.02
N ASN A 118 -6.26 2.47 -19.89
CA ASN A 118 -5.61 2.18 -18.61
C ASN A 118 -5.92 3.26 -17.57
N SER A 119 -5.76 4.53 -17.93
CA SER A 119 -6.02 5.66 -17.03
C SER A 119 -7.49 5.72 -16.60
N ILE A 120 -8.43 5.49 -17.51
CA ILE A 120 -9.86 5.48 -17.20
C ILE A 120 -10.20 4.34 -16.22
N ILE A 121 -9.69 3.13 -16.47
CA ILE A 121 -9.90 1.99 -15.55
C ILE A 121 -9.25 2.30 -14.19
N LEU A 122 -8.04 2.86 -14.17
CA LEU A 122 -7.35 3.22 -12.94
C LEU A 122 -8.13 4.27 -12.13
N LEU A 123 -8.67 5.30 -12.79
CA LEU A 123 -9.51 6.32 -12.15
C LEU A 123 -10.80 5.72 -11.61
N SER A 124 -11.36 4.72 -12.29
CA SER A 124 -12.56 4.01 -11.85
C SER A 124 -12.36 3.22 -10.55
N LYS A 125 -11.12 3.01 -10.08
CA LYS A 125 -10.86 2.46 -8.74
C LYS A 125 -11.46 3.32 -7.64
N GLN A 126 -11.63 4.62 -7.86
CA GLN A 126 -12.31 5.52 -6.92
C GLN A 126 -13.81 5.60 -7.29
N PRO A 127 -14.73 5.18 -6.40
CA PRO A 127 -16.18 5.18 -6.65
C PRO A 127 -16.73 6.51 -7.13
N LYS A 128 -16.24 7.64 -6.57
CA LYS A 128 -16.70 8.98 -6.99
C LYS A 128 -16.37 9.27 -8.45
N ASN A 129 -15.16 8.92 -8.89
CA ASN A 129 -14.76 9.07 -10.28
C ASN A 129 -15.58 8.14 -11.18
N PHE A 130 -15.74 6.88 -10.76
CA PHE A 130 -16.48 5.91 -11.54
C PHE A 130 -17.96 6.31 -11.69
N LEU A 131 -18.59 6.83 -10.63
CA LEU A 131 -19.95 7.35 -10.69
C LEU A 131 -20.08 8.51 -11.67
N THR A 132 -19.12 9.43 -11.69
CA THR A 132 -19.11 10.55 -12.66
C THR A 132 -19.06 10.04 -14.10
N ILE A 133 -18.20 9.06 -14.39
CA ILE A 133 -18.10 8.44 -15.72
C ILE A 133 -19.39 7.67 -16.06
N ALA A 134 -19.92 6.90 -15.12
CA ALA A 134 -21.14 6.11 -15.31
C ALA A 134 -22.38 6.99 -15.55
N LYS A 135 -22.45 8.18 -14.93
CA LYS A 135 -23.51 9.17 -15.18
C LYS A 135 -23.50 9.67 -16.64
N GLN A 136 -22.33 9.82 -17.24
CA GLN A 136 -22.21 10.21 -18.65
C GLN A 136 -22.70 9.11 -19.61
N ASN A 137 -22.68 7.85 -19.17
CA ASN A 137 -23.12 6.68 -19.94
C ASN A 137 -24.42 6.06 -19.37
N ARG A 138 -25.25 6.87 -18.69
CA ARG A 138 -26.40 6.37 -17.93
C ARG A 138 -27.44 5.66 -18.79
N ASP A 139 -27.60 6.11 -20.03
CA ASP A 139 -28.47 5.55 -21.06
C ASP A 139 -28.11 4.11 -21.44
N LYS A 140 -26.83 3.75 -21.28
CA LYS A 140 -26.31 2.42 -21.60
C LYS A 140 -26.35 1.45 -20.42
N LEU A 141 -26.87 1.86 -19.26
CA LEU A 141 -26.88 1.05 -18.03
C LEU A 141 -28.32 0.77 -17.59
N SER A 142 -28.54 -0.43 -17.05
CA SER A 142 -29.77 -0.73 -16.32
C SER A 142 -29.79 -0.04 -14.96
N ASP A 143 -30.98 0.14 -14.40
CA ASP A 143 -31.16 0.75 -13.08
C ASP A 143 -30.43 -0.03 -11.98
N ASN A 144 -30.40 -1.37 -12.08
CA ASN A 144 -29.69 -2.21 -11.13
C ASN A 144 -28.16 -2.00 -11.21
N GLU A 145 -27.59 -2.03 -12.43
CA GLU A 145 -26.15 -1.79 -12.63
C GLU A 145 -25.74 -0.41 -12.12
N PHE A 146 -26.55 0.62 -12.39
CA PHE A 146 -26.26 1.97 -11.90
C PHE A 146 -26.38 2.07 -10.36
N SER A 147 -27.37 1.41 -9.77
CA SER A 147 -27.57 1.36 -8.31
C SER A 147 -26.41 0.65 -7.60
N GLN A 148 -25.81 -0.38 -8.20
CA GLN A 148 -24.61 -1.03 -7.68
C GLN A 148 -23.42 -0.06 -7.58
N ILE A 149 -23.26 0.84 -8.56
CA ILE A 149 -22.19 1.84 -8.54
C ILE A 149 -22.45 2.87 -7.44
N GLU A 150 -23.69 3.37 -7.34
CA GLU A 150 -24.08 4.35 -6.31
C GLU A 150 -23.94 3.80 -4.90
N SER A 151 -24.28 2.53 -4.67
CA SER A 151 -24.14 1.91 -3.34
C SER A 151 -22.69 1.88 -2.88
N LYS A 152 -21.73 1.61 -3.78
CA LYS A 152 -20.29 1.65 -3.47
C LYS A 152 -19.78 3.05 -3.12
N VAL A 153 -20.32 4.09 -3.74
CA VAL A 153 -20.02 5.48 -3.33
C VAL A 153 -20.51 5.75 -1.91
N LYS A 154 -21.75 5.37 -1.60
CA LYS A 154 -22.35 5.56 -0.26
C LYS A 154 -21.61 4.75 0.82
N GLU A 155 -21.23 3.51 0.52
CA GLU A 155 -20.41 2.67 1.41
C GLU A 155 -19.06 3.35 1.73
N GLN A 156 -18.41 3.92 0.71
CA GLN A 156 -17.14 4.62 0.91
C GLN A 156 -17.32 5.89 1.76
N GLU A 157 -18.35 6.70 1.48
CA GLU A 157 -18.63 7.93 2.26
C GLU A 157 -18.93 7.62 3.74
N ASN A 158 -19.79 6.62 4.01
CA ASN A 158 -20.11 6.22 5.38
C ASN A 158 -18.86 5.75 6.15
N LYS A 159 -17.93 5.05 5.47
CA LYS A 159 -16.66 4.63 6.09
C LYS A 159 -15.79 5.83 6.50
N TYR A 160 -15.75 6.88 5.67
CA TYR A 160 -15.04 8.12 6.01
C TYR A 160 -15.69 8.84 7.18
N ASP A 161 -17.02 8.94 7.21
CA ASP A 161 -17.76 9.58 8.30
C ASP A 161 -17.54 8.85 9.64
N ILE A 162 -17.60 7.52 9.64
CA ILE A 162 -17.33 6.72 10.84
C ILE A 162 -15.89 6.96 11.33
N GLN A 163 -14.91 6.97 10.43
CA GLN A 163 -13.51 7.21 10.81
C GLN A 163 -13.30 8.61 11.38
N ASP A 164 -13.92 9.65 10.78
CA ASP A 164 -13.85 11.02 11.28
C ASP A 164 -14.47 11.16 12.68
N LEU A 165 -15.65 10.57 12.89
CA LEU A 165 -16.30 10.52 14.20
C LEU A 165 -15.44 9.79 15.24
N THR A 166 -14.79 8.70 14.84
CA THR A 166 -13.90 7.93 15.73
C THR A 166 -12.67 8.76 16.15
N ASN A 167 -12.08 9.51 15.20
CA ASN A 167 -10.92 10.36 15.47
C ASN A 167 -11.30 11.53 16.39
N LYS A 168 -12.41 12.23 16.11
CA LYS A 168 -12.93 13.28 16.99
C LYS A 168 -13.18 12.78 18.41
N GLY A 169 -13.75 11.58 18.54
CA GLY A 169 -13.96 10.94 19.84
C GLY A 169 -12.66 10.71 20.62
N LYS A 170 -11.61 10.22 19.95
CA LYS A 170 -10.28 10.03 20.56
C LYS A 170 -9.67 11.34 21.01
N ASP A 171 -9.70 12.35 20.15
CA ASP A 171 -9.14 13.67 20.45
C ASP A 171 -9.81 14.27 21.70
N THR A 172 -11.13 14.12 21.81
CA THR A 172 -11.91 14.61 22.97
C THR A 172 -11.55 13.87 24.27
N ILE A 173 -11.30 12.56 24.20
CA ILE A 173 -10.86 11.76 25.36
C ILE A 173 -9.47 12.20 25.80
N GLU A 174 -8.54 12.39 24.86
CA GLU A 174 -7.19 12.87 25.14
C GLU A 174 -7.23 14.27 25.77
N THR A 175 -8.03 15.20 25.23
CA THR A 175 -8.16 16.56 25.81
C THR A 175 -8.72 16.52 27.23
N ASN A 176 -9.72 15.69 27.47
CA ASN A 176 -10.32 15.56 28.80
C ASN A 176 -9.37 14.93 29.81
N ALA A 177 -8.56 13.97 29.39
CA ALA A 177 -7.52 13.36 30.22
C ALA A 177 -6.45 14.40 30.61
N ILE A 178 -5.96 15.19 29.66
CA ILE A 178 -5.02 16.29 29.90
C ILE A 178 -5.59 17.30 30.89
N LYS A 179 -6.83 17.75 30.68
CA LYS A 179 -7.48 18.73 31.57
C LYS A 179 -7.63 18.21 33.02
N ARG A 180 -7.87 16.91 33.20
CA ARG A 180 -7.91 16.29 34.54
C ARG A 180 -6.53 16.27 35.20
N LEU A 181 -5.48 15.95 34.44
CA LEU A 181 -4.10 15.98 34.93
C LEU A 181 -3.69 17.40 35.32
N GLU A 182 -4.03 18.42 34.53
CA GLU A 182 -3.78 19.83 34.86
C GLU A 182 -4.44 20.24 36.18
N LEU A 183 -5.71 19.85 36.39
CA LEU A 183 -6.41 20.12 37.64
C LEU A 183 -5.76 19.42 38.85
N MET A 184 -5.28 18.19 38.68
CA MET A 184 -4.54 17.47 39.72
C MET A 184 -3.22 18.18 40.05
N ILE A 185 -2.46 18.60 39.05
CA ILE A 185 -1.20 19.34 39.22
C ILE A 185 -1.44 20.64 39.98
N LEU A 186 -2.47 21.41 39.61
CA LEU A 186 -2.86 22.65 40.31
C LEU A 186 -3.22 22.39 41.78
N GLY A 187 -3.95 21.30 42.06
CA GLY A 187 -4.30 20.92 43.42
C GLY A 187 -3.09 20.54 44.27
N LEU A 188 -2.15 19.80 43.68
CA LEU A 188 -0.88 19.43 44.32
C LEU A 188 -0.01 20.66 44.60
N SER A 189 0.10 21.57 43.63
CA SER A 189 0.84 22.83 43.79
C SER A 189 0.32 23.65 44.97
N LYS A 190 -1.01 23.85 45.07
CA LYS A 190 -1.61 24.58 46.21
C LYS A 190 -1.35 23.91 47.56
N SER A 191 -1.31 22.57 47.56
CA SER A 191 -1.02 21.79 48.76
C SER A 191 0.45 21.98 49.19
N ILE A 192 1.38 22.01 48.23
CA ILE A 192 2.80 22.33 48.46
C ILE A 192 2.93 23.74 49.05
N ASP A 193 2.32 24.76 48.44
CA ASP A 193 2.37 26.16 48.93
C ASP A 193 1.87 26.28 50.39
N ASN A 194 0.88 25.45 50.77
CA ASN A 194 0.34 25.43 52.11
C ASN A 194 1.29 24.75 53.10
N ILE A 195 1.99 23.68 52.68
CA ILE A 195 3.03 23.02 53.47
C ILE A 195 4.20 24.00 53.69
N GLU A 196 4.67 24.67 52.64
CA GLU A 196 5.74 25.67 52.73
C GLU A 196 5.38 26.81 53.69
N ARG A 197 4.15 27.34 53.60
CA ARG A 197 3.64 28.36 54.54
C ARG A 197 3.54 27.87 55.99
N LYS A 198 3.29 26.58 56.21
CA LYS A 198 3.29 26.00 57.57
C LYS A 198 4.72 25.85 58.08
N LEU A 199 5.63 25.36 57.23
CA LEU A 199 7.05 25.25 57.53
C LEU A 199 7.69 26.62 57.84
N SER A 200 7.28 27.69 57.15
CA SER A 200 7.78 29.05 57.41
C SER A 200 7.25 29.66 58.72
N LYS A 201 6.10 29.17 59.22
CA LYS A 201 5.45 29.66 60.46
C LYS A 201 5.84 28.85 61.70
N SER A 202 6.09 27.54 61.54
CA SER A 202 6.79 26.76 62.56
C SER A 202 8.24 27.20 62.54
N SER A 203 8.68 27.94 63.56
CA SER A 203 10.07 28.39 63.66
C SER A 203 11.04 27.20 63.65
N ILE A 204 11.51 26.80 62.46
CA ILE A 204 12.67 25.96 62.24
C ILE A 204 13.57 26.75 61.28
N LYS A 205 14.09 27.88 61.77
CA LYS A 205 15.48 28.24 61.48
C LYS A 205 16.35 27.36 62.38
N SER A 206 16.47 26.08 62.05
CA SER A 206 17.64 25.33 62.46
C SER A 206 18.46 25.14 61.20
N GLU A 207 19.59 25.83 61.13
CA GLU A 207 20.73 25.37 60.34
C GLU A 207 20.86 23.86 60.53
N ILE A 208 20.57 23.08 59.49
CA ILE A 208 20.92 21.67 59.50
C ILE A 208 22.41 21.60 59.19
N THR A 209 23.26 21.94 60.17
CA THR A 209 24.66 21.51 60.16
C THR A 209 24.70 20.07 60.64
N ASN A 210 24.21 19.15 59.80
CA ASN A 210 24.42 17.72 59.98
C ASN A 210 25.39 17.24 58.89
N PRO A 211 26.63 16.82 59.24
CA PRO A 211 27.64 16.39 58.27
C PRO A 211 27.22 15.22 57.36
N GLN A 212 26.19 14.45 57.75
CA GLN A 212 25.64 13.38 56.91
C GLN A 212 24.69 13.90 55.82
N ILE A 213 24.12 15.10 55.97
CA ILE A 213 23.17 15.69 55.01
C ILE A 213 23.90 16.51 53.95
N THR A 214 25.00 17.19 54.30
CA THR A 214 25.84 17.94 53.34
C THR A 214 26.43 17.02 52.26
N HIS A 215 26.75 15.77 52.59
CA HIS A 215 27.30 14.80 51.64
C HIS A 215 26.25 14.24 50.65
N VAL A 216 24.96 14.28 51.01
CA VAL A 216 23.85 13.83 50.16
C VAL A 216 23.40 14.96 49.22
N LEU A 217 23.35 16.20 49.72
CA LEU A 217 23.00 17.37 48.92
C LEU A 217 24.07 17.70 47.85
N ALA A 218 25.36 17.58 48.18
CA ALA A 218 26.44 17.75 47.22
C ALA A 218 26.41 16.71 46.07
N LYS A 219 25.99 15.46 46.36
CA LYS A 219 25.76 14.43 45.32
C LYS A 219 24.56 14.75 44.43
N TYR A 220 23.55 15.41 44.96
CA TYR A 220 22.34 15.80 44.22
C TYR A 220 22.59 17.00 43.30
N GLU A 221 23.33 18.01 43.76
CA GLU A 221 23.71 19.18 42.96
C GLU A 221 24.65 18.81 41.79
N LEU A 222 25.63 17.91 42.00
CA LEU A 222 26.47 17.37 40.92
C LEU A 222 25.66 16.59 39.86
N SER A 223 24.51 16.02 40.23
CA SER A 223 23.62 15.34 39.29
C SER A 223 22.65 16.27 38.54
N HIS A 224 22.40 17.47 39.07
CA HIS A 224 21.54 18.47 38.43
C HIS A 224 22.30 19.29 37.40
N GLU A 225 23.60 19.55 37.59
CA GLU A 225 24.43 20.17 36.54
C GLU A 225 24.56 19.25 35.30
N ALA A 226 24.54 17.93 35.49
CA ALA A 226 24.50 16.94 34.40
C ALA A 226 23.13 16.84 33.69
N ASN A 227 22.07 17.42 34.25
CA ASN A 227 20.71 17.33 33.73
C ASN A 227 20.17 18.66 33.19
N SER A 228 21.06 19.61 32.85
CA SER A 228 20.79 20.74 31.95
C SER A 228 20.57 20.32 30.48
N SER A 229 20.18 19.05 30.25
CA SER A 229 19.88 18.45 28.95
C SER A 229 18.37 18.18 28.75
N TRP A 230 17.51 18.95 29.42
CA TRP A 230 16.05 18.91 29.19
C TRP A 230 15.58 20.00 28.22
N GLU A 231 16.36 21.05 27.98
CA GLU A 231 16.06 22.08 26.97
C GLU A 231 16.33 21.61 25.53
N ALA A 232 17.14 20.54 25.33
CA ALA A 232 17.49 20.03 24.01
C ALA A 232 16.45 19.08 23.38
N ILE A 233 15.45 18.62 24.12
CA ILE A 233 14.43 17.66 23.61
C ILE A 233 13.25 18.36 22.92
N LEU A 234 13.06 19.66 23.14
CA LEU A 234 11.95 20.42 22.55
C LEU A 234 12.21 20.93 21.12
N GLU A 235 13.40 20.71 20.55
CA GLU A 235 13.76 21.15 19.18
C GLU A 235 14.16 20.01 18.23
N SER A 236 13.64 18.80 18.40
CA SER A 236 13.87 17.71 17.41
C SER A 236 12.66 17.50 16.50
N PRO A 237 12.77 17.72 15.17
CA PRO A 237 11.70 17.43 14.23
C PRO A 237 11.66 15.94 13.87
N SER A 238 10.44 15.39 13.85
CA SER A 238 9.99 14.18 13.13
C SER A 238 10.63 12.82 13.49
N PHE A 239 9.81 11.91 14.03
CA PHE A 239 10.03 10.47 13.84
C PHE A 239 8.73 9.72 13.56
N GLU A 240 8.76 8.94 12.47
CA GLU A 240 7.69 8.22 11.81
C GLU A 240 7.01 7.15 12.70
N ARG A 241 5.68 7.03 12.61
CA ARG A 241 4.96 5.86 13.13
C ARG A 241 5.12 4.69 12.16
N LYS A 242 5.96 3.71 12.50
CA LYS A 242 5.95 2.36 11.90
C LYS A 242 5.57 1.30 12.93
N GLY A 243 4.61 0.44 12.55
CA GLY A 243 4.23 -0.82 13.21
C GLY A 243 3.26 -0.64 14.37
N GLY A 244 2.01 -1.13 14.36
CA GLY A 244 1.51 -2.37 13.78
C GLY A 244 1.45 -3.45 14.86
N PHE A 245 0.50 -3.36 15.80
CA PHE A 245 0.28 -4.40 16.81
C PHE A 245 -1.03 -5.15 16.53
N LYS A 246 -0.88 -6.41 16.11
CA LYS A 246 -1.96 -7.39 15.91
C LYS A 246 -2.37 -7.97 17.26
N ILE A 247 -3.68 -8.09 17.49
CA ILE A 247 -4.23 -8.80 18.64
C ILE A 247 -4.44 -10.27 18.18
N GLY A 248 -3.68 -11.18 18.79
CA GLY A 248 -3.86 -12.62 18.65
C GLY A 248 -4.89 -13.15 19.65
N ARG A 249 -5.52 -14.27 19.25
CA ARG A 249 -6.63 -15.03 19.86
C ARG A 249 -6.79 -14.96 21.38
#